data_AF-A0A6G8DIS1-F1
#
_entry.id   AF-A0A6G8DIS1-F1
#
_cell.length_a   1.000
_cell.length_b   1.000
_cell.length_c   1.000
_cell.angle_alpha   90.00
_cell.angle_beta   90.00
_cell.angle_gamma   90.00
#
_symmetry.space_group_name_H-M   'P 1'
#
loop_
_entity.id
_entity.type
_entity.pdbx_description
1 polymer ?
#
loop_
_entity_poly.entity_id
_entity_poly.type
_entity_poly.pdbx_seq_one_letter_code
_entity_poly.pdbx_strand_id
1 'polypeptide(L)'
;MNELQRTEYLAALGITSYMPRFHLPLAPVAIQAELPPAIEDTPEAAPVAAVMAAVGAEPAPVDETRPSPRPESAPEISRVIGSITTETRTTRAEVNPEPIAPAQQINPFVLSCWWLGDELLAVDSREPGSALPVESLFGNMARALGWHQLTTGRDKLKWPLAENPFAAAAGAADARDTCSSWLEAAVARRPVKSIWLMGQQARDYCAPVILEDAVADWNGVRLIAMPSLSELLSEPLRKREVWQLLQTLYPEQTRR
;
A
#
# COMPACT_ATOMS: atom_id res chain seq x y z
N MET A 1 -24.68 15.78 41.99
CA MET A 1 -24.65 14.43 41.37
C MET A 1 -23.35 13.76 41.81
N ASN A 2 -23.38 12.51 42.26
CA ASN A 2 -22.18 11.82 42.76
C ASN A 2 -21.42 11.23 41.55
N GLU A 3 -20.26 11.79 41.22
CA GLU A 3 -19.45 11.38 40.05
C GLU A 3 -19.07 9.90 40.09
N LEU A 4 -18.90 9.32 41.27
CA LEU A 4 -18.63 7.88 41.43
C LEU A 4 -19.78 7.04 40.84
N GLN A 5 -21.01 7.34 41.25
CA GLN A 5 -22.21 6.63 40.78
C GLN A 5 -22.43 6.81 39.27
N ARG A 6 -22.11 8.00 38.75
CA ARG A 6 -22.16 8.28 37.31
C ARG A 6 -21.15 7.42 36.54
N THR A 7 -19.91 7.31 37.03
CA THR A 7 -18.89 6.49 36.37
C THR A 7 -19.22 5.00 36.37
N GLU A 8 -19.75 4.47 37.47
CA GLU A 8 -20.19 3.08 37.57
C GLU A 8 -21.34 2.77 36.61
N TYR A 9 -22.32 3.68 36.52
CA TYR A 9 -23.44 3.55 35.60
C TYR A 9 -22.99 3.56 34.12
N LEU A 10 -22.12 4.50 33.74
CA LEU A 10 -21.60 4.57 32.37
C LEU A 10 -20.75 3.34 32.02
N ALA A 11 -19.97 2.82 32.97
CA ALA A 11 -19.22 1.59 32.79
C ALA A 11 -20.14 0.37 32.61
N ALA A 12 -21.25 0.29 33.37
CA ALA A 12 -22.24 -0.77 33.22
C ALA A 12 -22.95 -0.75 31.85
N LEU A 13 -23.11 0.43 31.25
CA LEU A 13 -23.61 0.59 29.87
C LEU A 13 -22.54 0.31 28.80
N GLY A 14 -21.32 -0.08 29.20
CA GLY A 14 -20.22 -0.33 28.28
C GLY A 14 -19.59 0.95 27.70
N ILE A 15 -19.89 2.12 28.26
CA ILE A 15 -19.33 3.40 27.81
C ILE A 15 -17.97 3.59 28.48
N THR A 16 -16.90 3.45 27.71
CA THR A 16 -15.54 3.69 28.17
C THR A 16 -15.29 5.19 28.32
N SER A 17 -15.07 5.67 29.54
CA SER A 17 -14.66 7.05 29.78
C SER A 17 -13.24 7.28 29.26
N TYR A 18 -13.09 8.16 28.26
CA TYR A 18 -11.79 8.54 27.73
C TYR A 18 -11.21 9.70 28.54
N MET A 19 -10.10 9.45 29.23
CA MET A 19 -9.25 10.50 29.79
C MET A 19 -7.97 10.64 28.95
N PRO A 20 -7.74 11.80 28.29
CA PRO A 20 -6.51 12.02 27.54
C PRO A 20 -5.31 12.03 28.50
N ARG A 21 -4.40 11.07 28.33
CA ARG A 21 -3.17 10.95 29.15
C ARG A 21 -2.00 11.79 28.61
N PHE A 22 -2.18 12.50 27.50
CA PHE A 22 -1.11 13.23 26.84
C PHE A 22 -1.47 14.72 26.71
N HIS A 23 -0.74 15.56 27.43
CA HIS A 23 -0.85 17.01 27.32
C HIS A 23 0.08 17.51 26.21
N LEU A 24 -0.50 18.13 25.17
CA LEU A 24 0.27 18.75 24.10
C LEU A 24 0.84 20.09 24.59
N PRO A 25 2.16 20.35 24.45
CA PRO A 25 2.82 21.50 25.06
C PRO A 25 2.40 22.87 24.50
N LEU A 26 1.66 22.91 23.39
CA LEU A 26 1.17 24.14 22.75
C LEU A 26 -0.36 24.14 22.56
N ALA A 27 -1.08 23.18 23.14
CA ALA A 27 -2.54 23.17 23.05
C ALA A 27 -3.16 24.11 24.09
N PRO A 28 -4.26 24.80 23.76
CA PRO A 28 -5.07 25.51 24.74
C PRO A 28 -5.53 24.58 25.87
N VAL A 29 -5.70 25.13 27.08
CA VAL A 29 -6.23 24.40 28.23
C VAL A 29 -7.66 23.94 27.91
N ALA A 30 -7.98 22.68 28.22
CA ALA A 30 -9.33 22.16 28.04
C ALA A 30 -10.31 22.93 28.95
N ILE A 31 -11.33 23.52 28.35
CA ILE A 31 -12.40 24.23 29.06
C ILE A 31 -13.61 23.31 29.11
N GLN A 32 -14.22 23.19 30.29
CA GLN A 32 -15.45 22.43 30.46
C GLN A 32 -16.59 23.12 29.70
N ALA A 33 -17.26 22.38 28.82
CA ALA A 33 -18.43 22.90 28.11
C ALA A 33 -19.59 23.13 29.08
N GLU A 34 -20.34 24.22 28.88
CA GLU A 34 -21.58 24.47 29.62
C GLU A 34 -22.62 23.42 29.23
N LEU A 35 -23.32 22.87 30.24
CA LEU A 35 -24.43 21.96 29.98
C LEU A 35 -25.59 22.75 29.35
N PRO A 36 -26.27 22.20 28.34
CA PRO A 36 -27.53 22.76 27.86
C PRO A 36 -28.52 22.93 29.03
N PRO A 37 -29.38 23.96 29.00
CA PRO A 37 -30.39 24.15 30.02
C PRO A 37 -31.27 22.90 30.11
N ALA A 38 -31.55 22.46 31.34
CA ALA A 38 -32.46 21.35 31.58
C ALA A 38 -33.82 21.71 30.99
N ILE A 39 -34.29 20.89 30.05
CA ILE A 39 -35.68 20.93 29.61
C ILE A 39 -36.49 20.45 30.81
N GLU A 40 -37.35 21.29 31.36
CA GLU A 40 -38.30 20.88 32.39
C GLU A 40 -39.26 19.87 31.76
N ASP A 41 -39.06 18.59 32.07
CA ASP A 41 -39.96 17.52 31.68
C ASP A 41 -41.34 17.77 32.30
N THR A 42 -42.29 18.11 31.45
CA THR A 42 -43.72 17.94 31.74
C THR A 42 -43.96 16.43 31.90
N PRO A 43 -44.60 15.95 32.98
CA PRO A 43 -44.71 14.52 33.21
C PRO A 43 -45.82 13.94 32.33
N GLU A 44 -45.44 13.23 31.27
CA GLU A 44 -46.31 12.21 30.68
C GLU A 44 -45.55 10.88 30.67
N ALA A 45 -45.66 10.19 31.80
CA ALA A 45 -45.22 8.82 31.95
C ALA A 45 -46.11 7.89 31.11
N ALA A 46 -45.62 7.44 29.97
CA ALA A 46 -46.11 6.22 29.33
C ALA A 46 -45.28 5.02 29.84
N PRO A 47 -45.91 3.95 30.36
CA PRO A 47 -45.17 2.81 30.89
C PRO A 47 -44.42 2.06 29.78
N VAL A 48 -43.12 1.90 29.98
CA VAL A 48 -42.13 1.21 29.12
C VAL A 48 -42.37 -0.31 29.00
N ALA A 49 -43.49 -0.81 29.53
CA ALA A 49 -43.85 -2.23 29.52
C ALA A 49 -44.41 -2.73 28.18
N ALA A 50 -44.73 -1.85 27.23
CA ALA A 50 -45.37 -2.23 25.96
C ALA A 50 -44.41 -2.42 24.76
N VAL A 51 -43.13 -2.01 24.85
CA VAL A 51 -42.20 -2.05 23.71
C VAL A 51 -41.28 -3.28 23.72
N MET A 52 -41.16 -3.98 24.85
CA MET A 52 -40.37 -5.21 24.99
C MET A 52 -41.13 -6.51 24.61
N ALA A 53 -42.39 -6.42 24.20
CA ALA A 53 -43.23 -7.58 23.84
C ALA A 53 -43.27 -7.88 22.32
N ALA A 54 -42.55 -7.13 21.48
CA ALA A 54 -42.65 -7.23 20.02
C ALA A 54 -41.45 -7.89 19.32
N VAL A 55 -40.43 -8.37 20.05
CA VAL A 55 -39.30 -9.12 19.47
C VAL A 55 -38.98 -10.34 20.33
N GLY A 56 -39.96 -11.25 20.43
CA GLY A 56 -39.75 -12.60 20.94
C GLY A 56 -38.91 -13.39 19.95
N ALA A 57 -37.67 -13.67 20.32
CA ALA A 57 -36.82 -14.66 19.67
C ALA A 57 -37.26 -16.06 20.12
N GLU A 58 -37.68 -16.89 19.18
CA GLU A 58 -37.99 -18.31 19.37
C GLU A 58 -36.78 -19.14 18.90
N PRO A 59 -36.15 -19.96 19.78
CA PRO A 59 -35.04 -20.83 19.38
C PRO A 59 -35.55 -22.18 18.88
N ALA A 60 -35.17 -22.54 17.65
CA ALA A 60 -35.42 -23.87 17.09
C ALA A 60 -34.40 -24.91 17.61
N PRO A 61 -34.82 -26.14 17.92
CA PRO A 61 -33.96 -27.16 18.54
C PRO A 61 -33.06 -27.90 17.54
N VAL A 62 -31.88 -28.26 18.03
CA VAL A 62 -30.90 -29.19 17.49
C VAL A 62 -31.44 -30.62 17.51
N ASP A 63 -31.28 -31.36 16.40
CA ASP A 63 -31.49 -32.80 16.36
C ASP A 63 -30.24 -33.52 15.84
N GLU A 64 -29.76 -34.44 16.65
CA GLU A 64 -28.61 -35.33 16.42
C GLU A 64 -29.10 -36.58 15.70
N THR A 65 -28.55 -36.91 14.52
CA THR A 65 -28.57 -38.31 14.07
C THR A 65 -27.44 -38.67 13.10
N ARG A 66 -26.58 -39.58 13.56
CA ARG A 66 -25.73 -40.54 12.82
C ARG A 66 -25.76 -41.85 13.64
N PRO A 67 -25.42 -43.06 13.14
CA PRO A 67 -24.60 -43.37 11.95
C PRO A 67 -24.98 -44.65 11.14
N SER A 68 -24.11 -44.97 10.17
CA SER A 68 -23.79 -46.30 9.57
C SER A 68 -24.38 -46.62 8.17
N PRO A 69 -23.81 -47.57 7.39
CA PRO A 69 -22.49 -47.48 6.73
C PRO A 69 -22.51 -47.88 5.21
N ARG A 70 -21.33 -47.75 4.58
CA ARG A 70 -20.84 -48.19 3.23
C ARG A 70 -21.32 -49.59 2.77
N PRO A 71 -21.30 -49.95 1.45
CA PRO A 71 -20.06 -50.08 0.63
C PRO A 71 -20.21 -49.75 -0.90
N GLU A 72 -19.19 -49.19 -1.58
CA GLU A 72 -18.21 -49.81 -2.52
C GLU A 72 -18.49 -49.62 -4.03
N SER A 73 -17.38 -49.71 -4.79
CA SER A 73 -17.20 -49.73 -6.27
C SER A 73 -17.26 -48.37 -6.98
N ALA A 74 -16.36 -47.98 -7.89
CA ALA A 74 -15.35 -48.67 -8.72
C ALA A 74 -14.24 -47.66 -9.19
N PRO A 75 -13.33 -47.95 -10.14
CA PRO A 75 -11.90 -48.04 -9.87
C PRO A 75 -11.01 -46.99 -10.60
N GLU A 76 -9.73 -47.02 -10.22
CA GLU A 76 -8.58 -46.38 -10.85
C GLU A 76 -8.45 -46.67 -12.35
N ILE A 77 -8.03 -45.68 -13.14
CA ILE A 77 -7.47 -45.87 -14.49
C ILE A 77 -6.10 -45.21 -14.57
N SER A 78 -5.09 -46.08 -14.45
CA SER A 78 -3.90 -46.21 -15.28
C SER A 78 -3.12 -44.97 -15.74
N ARG A 79 -1.91 -44.92 -15.16
CA ARG A 79 -0.64 -44.54 -15.80
C ARG A 79 -0.58 -45.00 -17.26
N VAL A 80 -0.20 -44.10 -18.16
CA VAL A 80 0.40 -44.45 -19.45
C VAL A 80 1.82 -43.89 -19.46
N ILE A 81 2.76 -44.76 -19.09
CA ILE A 81 4.17 -44.68 -19.48
C ILE A 81 4.28 -45.51 -20.76
N GLY A 82 4.83 -44.92 -21.82
CA GLY A 82 5.19 -45.61 -23.05
C GLY A 82 5.62 -44.59 -24.10
N SER A 83 6.86 -44.11 -24.06
CA SER A 83 7.98 -44.68 -24.83
C SER A 83 7.71 -44.76 -26.34
N ILE A 84 8.01 -43.69 -27.06
CA ILE A 84 8.38 -43.74 -28.48
C ILE A 84 9.69 -42.95 -28.63
N THR A 85 10.79 -43.68 -28.50
CA THR A 85 11.99 -43.51 -29.34
C THR A 85 11.55 -43.80 -30.79
N THR A 86 11.94 -43.07 -31.84
CA THR A 86 13.30 -42.84 -32.31
C THR A 86 13.30 -41.78 -33.42
N GLU A 87 14.40 -41.03 -33.49
CA GLU A 87 15.08 -40.59 -34.72
C GLU A 87 14.38 -39.61 -35.67
N THR A 88 14.73 -38.32 -35.55
CA THR A 88 15.21 -37.57 -36.72
C THR A 88 16.35 -36.65 -36.29
N ARG A 89 17.53 -37.01 -36.79
CA ARG A 89 18.82 -36.35 -36.61
C ARG A 89 18.83 -35.06 -37.41
N THR A 90 18.45 -33.94 -36.78
CA THR A 90 18.76 -32.61 -37.28
C THR A 90 20.03 -32.12 -36.61
N THR A 91 21.01 -31.81 -37.44
CA THR A 91 22.31 -31.23 -37.14
C THR A 91 22.20 -30.08 -36.13
N ARG A 92 22.68 -30.35 -34.91
CA ARG A 92 22.95 -29.38 -33.86
C ARG A 92 24.08 -28.47 -34.34
N ALA A 93 23.74 -27.24 -34.71
CA ALA A 93 24.72 -26.17 -34.73
C ALA A 93 25.24 -26.00 -33.30
N GLU A 94 26.54 -26.20 -33.10
CA GLU A 94 27.23 -25.83 -31.88
C GLU A 94 27.19 -24.31 -31.78
N VAL A 95 26.16 -23.79 -31.10
CA VAL A 95 26.19 -22.45 -30.54
C VAL A 95 27.17 -22.52 -29.38
N ASN A 96 28.36 -21.99 -29.63
CA ASN A 96 29.36 -21.67 -28.63
C ASN A 96 28.67 -20.91 -27.48
N PRO A 97 28.58 -21.45 -26.26
CA PRO A 97 28.05 -20.67 -25.15
C PRO A 97 29.12 -19.62 -24.83
N GLU A 98 28.88 -18.38 -25.27
CA GLU A 98 29.57 -17.25 -24.68
C GLU A 98 29.41 -17.36 -23.15
N PRO A 99 30.49 -17.16 -22.37
CA PRO A 99 30.41 -17.23 -20.93
C PRO A 99 29.42 -16.15 -20.47
N ILE A 100 28.22 -16.59 -20.10
CA ILE A 100 27.22 -15.75 -19.44
C ILE A 100 27.93 -15.23 -18.18
N ALA A 101 28.30 -13.96 -18.20
CA ALA A 101 28.84 -13.29 -17.03
C ALA A 101 27.90 -13.58 -15.85
N PRO A 102 28.41 -13.91 -14.66
CA PRO A 102 27.57 -14.25 -13.52
C PRO A 102 26.59 -13.10 -13.31
N ALA A 103 25.29 -13.40 -13.47
CA ALA A 103 24.23 -12.42 -13.30
C ALA A 103 24.41 -11.79 -11.91
N GLN A 104 24.60 -10.47 -11.87
CA GLN A 104 24.66 -9.75 -10.61
C GLN A 104 23.35 -10.00 -9.87
N GLN A 105 23.42 -10.78 -8.80
CA GLN A 105 22.30 -11.04 -7.92
C GLN A 105 22.00 -9.75 -7.19
N ILE A 106 20.75 -9.31 -7.29
CA ILE A 106 20.27 -8.09 -6.66
C ILE A 106 19.49 -8.43 -5.41
N ASN A 107 19.61 -7.57 -4.39
CA ASN A 107 18.86 -7.74 -3.16
C ASN A 107 17.37 -7.48 -3.40
N PRO A 108 16.47 -8.20 -2.70
CA PRO A 108 15.04 -7.92 -2.75
C PRO A 108 14.75 -6.47 -2.36
N PHE A 109 13.82 -5.84 -3.07
CA PHE A 109 13.40 -4.47 -2.80
C PHE A 109 11.90 -4.29 -3.03
N VAL A 110 11.34 -3.21 -2.49
CA VAL A 110 9.94 -2.86 -2.69
C VAL A 110 9.85 -1.45 -3.24
N LEU A 111 9.07 -1.28 -4.29
CA LEU A 111 8.74 0.02 -4.86
C LEU A 111 7.33 0.41 -4.42
N SER A 112 7.23 1.52 -3.69
CA SER A 112 5.94 2.09 -3.31
C SER A 112 5.50 3.08 -4.37
N CYS A 113 4.28 2.92 -4.86
CA CYS A 113 3.77 3.68 -5.99
C CYS A 113 2.55 4.50 -5.55
N TRP A 114 2.58 5.81 -5.74
CA TRP A 114 1.49 6.72 -5.42
C TRP A 114 1.04 7.50 -6.64
N TRP A 115 -0.25 7.54 -6.88
CA TRP A 115 -0.87 8.40 -7.90
C TRP A 115 -1.51 9.60 -7.22
N LEU A 116 -1.31 10.79 -7.80
CA LEU A 116 -2.03 12.02 -7.44
C LEU A 116 -2.80 12.52 -8.67
N GLY A 117 -4.05 12.08 -8.81
CA GLY A 117 -4.86 12.34 -10.00
C GLY A 117 -4.11 11.99 -11.28
N ASP A 118 -4.20 12.88 -12.27
CA ASP A 118 -3.49 12.78 -13.56
C ASP A 118 -2.20 13.62 -13.56
N GLU A 119 -1.79 14.17 -12.41
CA GLU A 119 -0.63 15.07 -12.30
C GLU A 119 0.67 14.28 -12.07
N LEU A 120 0.64 13.28 -11.18
CA LEU A 120 1.86 12.62 -10.71
C LEU A 120 1.70 11.11 -10.48
N LEU A 121 2.69 10.35 -10.94
CA LEU A 121 3.04 9.02 -10.44
C LEU A 121 4.38 9.07 -9.69
N ALA A 122 4.34 8.82 -8.39
CA ALA A 122 5.52 8.77 -7.53
C ALA A 122 5.92 7.32 -7.25
N VAL A 123 7.15 6.94 -7.59
CA VAL A 123 7.72 5.59 -7.38
C VAL A 123 8.91 5.73 -6.43
N ASP A 124 8.81 5.16 -5.23
CA ASP A 124 9.85 5.22 -4.19
C ASP A 124 10.45 3.87 -3.86
N SER A 125 11.78 3.85 -3.80
CA SER A 125 12.57 2.70 -3.41
C SER A 125 12.57 2.53 -1.89
N ARG A 126 12.13 1.37 -1.43
CA ARG A 126 12.09 1.02 -0.02
C ARG A 126 12.79 -0.31 0.25
N GLU A 127 13.58 -0.32 1.31
CA GLU A 127 14.13 -1.54 1.88
C GLU A 127 13.03 -2.33 2.62
N PRO A 128 12.89 -3.63 2.36
CA PRO A 128 11.96 -4.47 3.11
C PRO A 128 12.23 -4.39 4.62
N GLY A 129 11.18 -4.15 5.42
CA GLY A 129 11.28 -4.11 6.88
C GLY A 129 11.60 -2.74 7.48
N SER A 130 11.87 -1.71 6.67
CA SER A 130 12.00 -0.34 7.19
C SER A 130 10.65 0.17 7.74
N ALA A 131 10.65 0.68 8.97
CA ALA A 131 9.47 1.23 9.64
C ALA A 131 9.39 2.78 9.56
N LEU A 132 10.12 3.40 8.63
CA LEU A 132 10.15 4.85 8.49
C LEU A 132 8.78 5.40 8.00
N PRO A 133 8.36 6.60 8.49
CA PRO A 133 7.08 7.22 8.13
C PRO A 133 7.12 7.93 6.77
N VAL A 134 7.46 7.21 5.69
CA VAL A 134 7.63 7.79 4.34
C VAL A 134 6.30 8.30 3.76
N GLU A 135 5.19 7.65 4.08
CA GLU A 135 3.86 8.04 3.60
C GLU A 135 3.46 9.41 4.15
N SER A 136 3.79 9.68 5.41
CA SER A 136 3.55 10.98 6.03
C SER A 136 4.41 12.07 5.38
N LEU A 137 5.67 11.77 5.04
CA LEU A 137 6.53 12.70 4.32
C LEU A 137 5.98 13.01 2.93
N PHE A 138 5.63 11.97 2.15
CA PHE A 138 5.05 12.14 0.82
C PHE A 138 3.74 12.95 0.87
N GLY A 139 2.86 12.65 1.82
CA GLY A 139 1.63 13.40 2.02
C GLY A 139 1.87 14.88 2.35
N ASN A 140 2.91 15.19 3.14
CA ASN A 140 3.31 16.57 3.41
C ASN A 140 3.87 17.28 2.17
N MET A 141 4.67 16.60 1.35
CA MET A 141 5.15 17.13 0.07
C MET A 141 3.98 17.42 -0.87
N ALA A 142 3.05 16.47 -1.04
CA ALA A 142 1.84 16.66 -1.84
C ALA A 142 0.99 17.84 -1.34
N ARG A 143 0.84 18.00 -0.01
CA ARG A 143 0.13 19.15 0.57
C ARG A 143 0.84 20.48 0.29
N ALA A 144 2.18 20.51 0.41
CA ALA A 144 2.97 21.70 0.16
C ALA A 144 2.90 22.14 -1.33
N LEU A 145 2.75 21.19 -2.25
CA LEU A 145 2.49 21.43 -3.67
C LEU A 145 1.01 21.67 -4.01
N GLY A 146 0.13 21.80 -3.00
CA GLY A 146 -1.29 22.02 -3.22
C GLY A 146 -2.08 20.80 -3.72
N TRP A 147 -1.45 19.64 -3.93
CA TRP A 147 -2.07 18.43 -4.48
C TRP A 147 -2.86 17.57 -3.48
N HIS A 148 -2.97 18.00 -2.22
CA HIS A 148 -3.76 17.30 -1.19
C HIS A 148 -5.24 17.05 -1.52
N GLN A 149 -5.82 17.79 -2.48
CA GLN A 149 -7.22 17.61 -2.90
C GLN A 149 -7.38 16.62 -4.06
N LEU A 150 -6.27 16.21 -4.69
CA LEU A 150 -6.30 15.26 -5.80
C LEU A 150 -6.64 13.85 -5.30
N THR A 151 -7.28 13.06 -6.15
CA THR A 151 -7.55 11.66 -5.86
C THR A 151 -6.24 10.89 -5.71
N THR A 152 -6.09 10.19 -4.59
CA THR A 152 -4.86 9.44 -4.30
C THR A 152 -5.05 7.94 -4.57
N GLY A 153 -4.10 7.35 -5.29
CA GLY A 153 -4.02 5.90 -5.52
C GLY A 153 -2.73 5.35 -4.93
N ARG A 154 -2.72 4.08 -4.49
CA ARG A 154 -1.54 3.42 -3.94
C ARG A 154 -1.40 2.00 -4.47
N ASP A 155 -0.16 1.63 -4.76
CA ASP A 155 0.22 0.27 -5.14
C ASP A 155 1.65 -0.03 -4.64
N LYS A 156 2.02 -1.30 -4.64
CA LYS A 156 3.35 -1.76 -4.24
C LYS A 156 3.83 -2.84 -5.20
N LEU A 157 4.98 -2.60 -5.81
CA LEU A 157 5.70 -3.59 -6.61
C LEU A 157 6.80 -4.20 -5.76
N LYS A 158 6.75 -5.51 -5.54
CA LYS A 158 7.78 -6.24 -4.80
C LYS A 158 8.68 -6.97 -5.78
N TRP A 159 9.97 -6.89 -5.56
CA TRP A 159 10.96 -7.65 -6.30
C TRP A 159 11.76 -8.57 -5.37
N PRO A 160 11.99 -9.84 -5.73
CA PRO A 160 11.47 -10.55 -6.90
C PRO A 160 9.95 -10.77 -6.85
N LEU A 161 9.31 -10.92 -8.02
CA LEU A 161 7.86 -11.21 -8.10
C LEU A 161 7.51 -12.61 -7.57
N ALA A 162 8.43 -13.55 -7.70
CA ALA A 162 8.26 -14.90 -7.19
C ALA A 162 8.60 -14.93 -5.70
N GLU A 163 7.67 -15.39 -4.87
CA GLU A 163 7.93 -15.69 -3.46
C GLU A 163 8.72 -17.00 -3.27
N ASN A 164 9.00 -17.72 -4.36
CA ASN A 164 9.69 -19.00 -4.31
C ASN A 164 11.21 -18.81 -4.20
N PRO A 165 11.85 -19.23 -3.10
CA PRO A 165 13.31 -19.15 -2.91
C PRO A 165 14.12 -19.96 -3.93
N PHE A 166 13.49 -20.90 -4.64
CA PHE A 166 14.11 -21.76 -5.65
C PHE A 166 13.89 -21.29 -7.08
N ALA A 167 13.17 -20.17 -7.29
CA ALA A 167 13.11 -19.53 -8.59
C ALA A 167 14.52 -19.06 -9.00
N ALA A 168 14.86 -19.20 -10.28
CA ALA A 168 16.15 -18.77 -10.81
C ALA A 168 16.48 -17.35 -10.32
N ALA A 169 17.73 -17.14 -9.89
CA ALA A 169 18.19 -15.87 -9.36
C ALA A 169 17.83 -14.74 -10.33
N ALA A 170 16.83 -13.95 -9.97
CA ALA A 170 16.30 -12.91 -10.83
C ALA A 170 17.34 -11.80 -10.91
N GLY A 171 17.95 -11.63 -12.09
CA GLY A 171 19.07 -10.72 -12.30
C GLY A 171 18.63 -9.27 -12.35
N ALA A 172 19.60 -8.35 -12.31
CA ALA A 172 19.37 -6.92 -12.51
C ALA A 172 18.64 -6.62 -13.84
N ALA A 173 18.94 -7.37 -14.91
CA ALA A 173 18.29 -7.22 -16.22
C ALA A 173 16.80 -7.60 -16.14
N ASP A 174 16.45 -8.75 -15.55
CA ASP A 174 15.07 -9.19 -15.40
C ASP A 174 14.24 -8.19 -14.56
N ALA A 175 14.86 -7.62 -13.52
CA ALA A 175 14.24 -6.61 -12.68
C ALA A 175 13.94 -5.34 -13.44
N ARG A 176 14.89 -4.89 -14.25
CA ARG A 176 14.73 -3.73 -15.14
C ARG A 176 13.61 -3.95 -16.14
N ASP A 177 13.62 -5.09 -16.84
CA ASP A 177 12.60 -5.40 -17.85
C ASP A 177 11.21 -5.47 -17.23
N THR A 178 11.09 -6.09 -16.05
CA THR A 178 9.82 -6.19 -15.33
C THR A 178 9.33 -4.83 -14.82
N CYS A 179 10.19 -4.07 -14.16
CA CYS A 179 9.82 -2.79 -13.54
C CYS A 179 9.52 -1.71 -14.59
N SER A 180 10.31 -1.66 -15.67
CA SER A 180 10.04 -0.76 -16.81
C SER A 180 8.73 -1.13 -17.51
N SER A 181 8.51 -2.42 -17.82
CA SER A 181 7.23 -2.88 -18.41
C SER A 181 6.02 -2.57 -17.53
N TRP A 182 6.18 -2.71 -16.21
CA TRP A 182 5.14 -2.32 -15.25
C TRP A 182 4.86 -0.82 -15.30
N LEU A 183 5.89 0.02 -15.34
CA LEU A 183 5.73 1.48 -15.40
C LEU A 183 5.03 1.89 -16.69
N GLU A 184 5.44 1.34 -17.84
CA GLU A 184 4.82 1.58 -19.13
C GLU A 184 3.33 1.19 -19.13
N ALA A 185 3.01 0.00 -18.63
CA ALA A 185 1.64 -0.46 -18.50
C ALA A 185 0.82 0.41 -17.52
N ALA A 186 1.43 0.89 -16.44
CA ALA A 186 0.78 1.77 -15.46
C ALA A 186 0.42 3.13 -16.08
N VAL A 187 1.35 3.74 -16.81
CA VAL A 187 1.15 5.03 -17.48
C VAL A 187 0.16 4.92 -18.64
N ALA A 188 0.18 3.81 -19.39
CA ALA A 188 -0.80 3.56 -20.45
C ALA A 188 -2.24 3.43 -19.90
N ARG A 189 -2.41 2.89 -18.69
CA ARG A 189 -3.72 2.76 -18.03
C ARG A 189 -4.20 4.06 -17.40
N ARG A 190 -3.28 4.85 -16.84
CA ARG A 190 -3.55 6.10 -16.13
C ARG A 190 -2.49 7.13 -16.56
N PRO A 191 -2.75 7.92 -17.61
CA PRO A 191 -1.79 8.89 -18.09
C PRO A 191 -1.54 9.95 -17.02
N VAL A 192 -0.27 10.28 -16.81
CA VAL A 192 0.17 11.29 -15.85
C VAL A 192 1.06 12.32 -16.53
N LYS A 193 1.07 13.55 -16.03
CA LYS A 193 1.94 14.62 -16.56
C LYS A 193 3.39 14.49 -16.11
N SER A 194 3.61 13.91 -14.93
CA SER A 194 4.96 13.74 -14.37
C SER A 194 5.11 12.42 -13.60
N ILE A 195 6.33 11.92 -13.55
CA ILE A 195 6.72 10.71 -12.84
C ILE A 195 7.94 11.04 -11.96
N TRP A 196 7.86 10.74 -10.67
CA TRP A 196 8.99 10.87 -9.74
C TRP A 196 9.61 9.50 -9.51
N LEU A 197 10.90 9.37 -9.79
CA LEU A 197 11.71 8.19 -9.52
C LEU A 197 12.58 8.48 -8.30
N MET A 198 12.12 8.01 -7.14
CA MET A 198 12.70 8.28 -5.84
C MET A 198 13.56 7.11 -5.38
N GLY A 199 14.85 7.39 -5.18
CA GLY A 199 15.86 6.40 -4.80
C GLY A 199 16.49 5.68 -5.97
N GLN A 200 17.59 4.98 -5.68
CA GLN A 200 18.42 4.35 -6.71
C GLN A 200 17.68 3.22 -7.46
N GLN A 201 16.98 2.33 -6.76
CA GLN A 201 16.33 1.18 -7.41
C GLN A 201 15.22 1.61 -8.38
N ALA A 202 14.44 2.65 -8.03
CA ALA A 202 13.43 3.22 -8.90
C ALA A 202 14.05 3.83 -10.17
N ARG A 203 15.23 4.46 -10.06
CA ARG A 203 15.94 5.01 -11.23
C ARG A 203 16.55 3.91 -12.08
N ASP A 204 17.22 2.95 -11.47
CA ASP A 204 18.00 1.93 -12.19
C ASP A 204 17.09 0.91 -12.89
N TYR A 205 15.93 0.57 -12.28
CA TYR A 205 15.05 -0.47 -12.82
C TYR A 205 13.75 0.05 -13.45
N CYS A 206 13.18 1.17 -13.01
CA CYS A 206 11.92 1.67 -13.58
C CYS A 206 12.11 2.71 -14.68
N ALA A 207 13.26 3.37 -14.77
CA ALA A 207 13.42 4.45 -15.74
C ALA A 207 13.35 3.90 -17.18
N PRO A 208 12.41 4.39 -18.01
CA PRO A 208 12.27 3.93 -19.39
C PRO A 208 13.37 4.51 -20.29
N VAL A 209 14.03 5.59 -19.84
CA VAL A 209 15.16 6.24 -20.50
C VAL A 209 16.30 6.41 -19.51
N ILE A 210 17.53 6.51 -20.02
CA ILE A 210 18.71 6.78 -19.19
C ILE A 210 18.61 8.22 -18.69
N LEU A 211 18.65 8.39 -17.36
CA LEU A 211 18.61 9.69 -16.70
C LEU A 211 20.03 10.18 -16.45
N GLU A 212 20.54 11.03 -17.34
CA GLU A 212 21.82 11.73 -17.12
C GLU A 212 21.65 12.89 -16.13
N ASP A 213 20.52 13.61 -16.25
CA ASP A 213 20.13 14.71 -15.39
C ASP A 213 19.03 14.32 -14.40
N ALA A 214 18.77 15.20 -13.42
CA ALA A 214 17.67 15.03 -12.48
C ALA A 214 16.29 15.08 -13.14
N VAL A 215 16.17 15.61 -14.37
CA VAL A 215 14.92 15.75 -15.09
C VAL A 215 15.11 15.27 -16.53
N ALA A 216 14.22 14.40 -17.01
CA ALA A 216 14.17 13.96 -18.40
C ALA A 216 12.74 14.03 -18.93
N ASP A 217 12.59 13.98 -20.25
CA ASP A 217 11.29 13.83 -20.91
C ASP A 217 11.18 12.42 -21.50
N TRP A 218 10.03 11.79 -21.31
CA TRP A 218 9.68 10.54 -21.93
C TRP A 218 8.27 10.62 -22.50
N ASN A 219 8.17 10.72 -23.83
CA ASN A 219 6.90 10.83 -24.56
C ASN A 219 5.99 11.97 -24.06
N GLY A 220 6.57 13.12 -23.69
CA GLY A 220 5.83 14.26 -23.14
C GLY A 220 5.44 14.12 -21.67
N VAL A 221 5.88 13.06 -21.00
CA VAL A 221 5.78 12.87 -19.54
C VAL A 221 7.12 13.26 -18.91
N ARG A 222 7.09 14.14 -17.92
CA ARG A 222 8.30 14.58 -17.23
C ARG A 222 8.77 13.56 -16.20
N LEU A 223 9.94 12.97 -16.40
CA LEU A 223 10.62 12.12 -15.43
C LEU A 223 11.49 12.95 -14.50
N ILE A 224 11.40 12.73 -13.19
CA ILE A 224 12.18 13.46 -12.19
C ILE A 224 12.85 12.47 -11.26
N ALA A 225 14.18 12.43 -11.31
CA ALA A 225 15.02 11.62 -10.45
C ALA A 225 15.33 12.37 -9.15
N MET A 226 14.95 11.82 -8.00
CA MET A 226 15.26 12.40 -6.68
C MET A 226 15.64 11.30 -5.65
N PRO A 227 16.22 11.65 -4.49
CA PRO A 227 16.54 10.67 -3.44
C PRO A 227 15.29 9.92 -2.96
N SER A 228 15.46 8.74 -2.35
CA SER A 228 14.32 8.04 -1.76
C SER A 228 13.72 8.83 -0.60
N LEU A 229 12.44 8.64 -0.31
CA LEU A 229 11.80 9.23 0.86
C LEU A 229 12.47 8.77 2.16
N SER A 230 12.97 7.54 2.18
CA SER A 230 13.74 7.00 3.30
C SER A 230 15.05 7.77 3.50
N GLU A 231 15.80 8.03 2.42
CA GLU A 231 17.00 8.88 2.47
C GLU A 231 16.68 10.30 2.92
N LEU A 232 15.58 10.89 2.45
CA LEU A 232 15.17 12.23 2.87
C LEU A 232 14.80 12.31 4.36
N LEU A 233 14.30 11.23 4.95
CA LEU A 233 14.04 11.16 6.39
C LEU A 233 15.33 11.02 7.20
N SER A 234 16.27 10.21 6.72
CA SER A 234 17.57 9.98 7.36
C SER A 234 18.50 11.19 7.24
N GLU A 235 18.46 11.90 6.11
CA GLU A 235 19.32 13.05 5.80
C GLU A 235 18.49 14.29 5.46
N PRO A 236 18.00 15.03 6.48
CA PRO A 236 17.07 16.15 6.27
C PRO A 236 17.61 17.28 5.39
N LEU A 237 18.93 17.44 5.30
CA LEU A 237 19.57 18.48 4.48
C LEU A 237 19.25 18.31 2.99
N ARG A 238 19.09 17.07 2.52
CA ARG A 238 18.76 16.75 1.11
C ARG A 238 17.37 17.22 0.70
N LYS A 239 16.47 17.45 1.67
CA LYS A 239 15.13 18.00 1.41
C LYS A 239 15.20 19.39 0.78
N ARG A 240 16.21 20.19 1.11
CA ARG A 240 16.38 21.54 0.54
C ARG A 240 16.58 21.47 -0.97
N GLU A 241 17.46 20.60 -1.43
CA GLU A 241 17.77 20.42 -2.85
C GLU A 241 16.55 19.92 -3.62
N VAL A 242 15.85 18.92 -3.06
CA VAL A 242 14.59 18.43 -3.64
C VAL A 242 13.54 19.53 -3.70
N TRP A 243 13.41 20.35 -2.66
CA TRP A 243 12.42 21.42 -2.66
C TRP A 243 12.73 22.52 -3.68
N GLN A 244 14.01 22.89 -3.83
CA GLN A 244 14.45 23.82 -4.87
C GLN A 244 14.12 23.29 -6.27
N LEU A 245 14.40 22.00 -6.53
CA LEU A 245 14.05 21.34 -7.77
C LEU A 245 12.52 21.39 -8.02
N LEU A 246 11.72 21.04 -7.02
CA LEU A 246 10.26 21.05 -7.13
C LEU A 246 9.70 22.47 -7.35
N GLN A 247 10.27 23.49 -6.71
CA GLN A 247 9.88 24.88 -6.92
C GLN A 247 10.15 25.35 -8.35
N THR A 248 11.30 24.97 -8.93
CA THR A 248 11.61 25.29 -10.33
C THR A 248 10.66 24.59 -11.29
N LEU A 249 10.29 23.33 -11.01
CA LEU A 249 9.47 22.53 -11.91
C LEU A 249 7.97 22.81 -11.82
N TYR A 250 7.50 23.22 -10.63
CA TYR A 250 6.09 23.45 -10.31
C TYR A 250 5.90 24.84 -9.66
N PRO A 251 6.22 25.93 -10.37
CA PRO A 251 6.23 27.27 -9.79
C PRO A 251 4.83 27.75 -9.36
N GLU A 252 3.79 27.43 -10.13
CA GLU A 252 2.42 27.84 -9.78
C GLU A 252 1.87 27.07 -8.57
N GLN A 253 2.27 25.81 -8.42
CA GLN A 253 1.86 24.95 -7.30
C GLN A 253 2.61 25.28 -6.00
N THR A 254 3.77 25.91 -6.11
CA THR A 254 4.66 26.23 -4.98
C THR A 254 4.58 27.70 -4.54
N ARG A 255 3.94 28.56 -5.33
CA ARG A 255 3.56 29.92 -4.94
C ARG A 255 2.37 29.85 -3.97
N ARG A 256 2.65 29.96 -2.68
CA ARG A 256 1.68 30.32 -1.65
C ARG A 256 2.12 31.60 -0.97
#